data_AF-A0A1V5MY64-F1
#
_entry.id   AF-A0A1V5MY64-F1
#
_cell.length_a   1.000
_cell.length_b   1.000
_cell.length_c   1.000
_cell.angle_alpha   90.00
_cell.angle_beta   90.00
_cell.angle_gamma   90.00
#
_symmetry.space_group_name_H-M   'P 1'
#
loop_
_entity.id
_entity.type
_entity.pdbx_description
1 polymer ?
#
loop_
_entity_poly.entity_id
_entity_poly.type
_entity_poly.pdbx_seq_one_letter_code
_entity_poly.pdbx_strand_id
1 'polypeptide(L)'
;MAEDQAAAERGDGSPEKPVETARDKPGQDGQKISSEIEAFAARLSQEERMLILLKKELYDGSWQAMKTDLENRLTGKPYIFKLANRIRDDMDRIARLQAFEDAHGIDLSDFVKPPQP
;
A
#
# COMPACT_ATOMS: atom_id res chain seq x y z
N MET A 1 4.04 -57.80 48.63
CA MET A 1 3.32 -56.58 48.22
C MET A 1 2.39 -56.97 47.08
N ALA A 2 1.17 -56.46 47.12
CA ALA A 2 -0.05 -57.03 46.53
C ALA A 2 -0.09 -57.07 44.99
N GLU A 3 -0.81 -58.08 44.49
CA GLU A 3 -1.49 -58.11 43.19
C GLU A 3 -2.83 -57.34 43.29
N ASP A 4 -3.19 -56.58 42.25
CA ASP A 4 -4.58 -56.19 41.91
C ASP A 4 -4.59 -55.73 40.42
N GLN A 5 -5.06 -56.56 39.48
CA GLN A 5 -6.40 -56.56 38.83
C GLN A 5 -6.81 -55.19 38.24
N ALA A 6 -6.93 -55.00 36.91
CA ALA A 6 -7.91 -55.49 35.91
C ALA A 6 -9.17 -54.59 35.74
N ALA A 7 -9.66 -54.57 34.49
CA ALA A 7 -10.86 -53.90 33.90
C ALA A 7 -10.68 -52.42 33.48
N ALA A 8 -10.61 -52.05 32.19
CA ALA A 8 -11.53 -52.21 31.04
C ALA A 8 -12.75 -51.27 31.08
N GLU A 9 -12.81 -50.31 30.16
CA GLU A 9 -14.06 -49.80 29.56
C GLU A 9 -13.85 -49.40 28.09
N ARG A 10 -14.91 -49.61 27.31
CA ARG A 10 -15.01 -49.56 25.85
C ARG A 10 -15.65 -48.23 25.40
N GLY A 11 -15.49 -47.89 24.12
CA GLY A 11 -16.31 -46.90 23.39
C GLY A 11 -15.52 -46.36 22.20
N ASP A 12 -15.66 -46.93 21.00
CA ASP A 12 -16.70 -46.63 19.99
C ASP A 12 -16.53 -45.24 19.34
N GLY A 13 -16.39 -45.21 18.01
CA GLY A 13 -16.38 -43.97 17.23
C GLY A 13 -15.40 -43.94 16.05
N SER A 14 -15.77 -44.58 14.93
CA SER A 14 -15.33 -44.21 13.56
C SER A 14 -15.84 -42.81 13.17
N PRO A 15 -15.56 -42.24 11.97
CA PRO A 15 -14.35 -42.23 11.13
C PRO A 15 -14.05 -40.79 10.55
N GLU A 16 -13.03 -40.69 9.68
CA GLU A 16 -12.78 -39.67 8.63
C GLU A 16 -12.73 -38.15 8.98
N LYS A 17 -11.67 -37.46 8.53
CA LYS A 17 -11.63 -36.65 7.28
C LYS A 17 -10.25 -35.99 7.09
N PRO A 18 -9.72 -35.90 5.85
CA PRO A 18 -8.60 -35.05 5.54
C PRO A 18 -9.04 -33.58 5.61
N VAL A 19 -8.29 -32.74 6.32
CA VAL A 19 -8.49 -31.29 6.28
C VAL A 19 -7.98 -30.79 4.92
N GLU A 20 -8.91 -30.72 3.97
CA GLU A 20 -8.82 -29.85 2.81
C GLU A 20 -9.17 -28.44 3.30
N THR A 21 -8.18 -27.59 3.54
CA THR A 21 -8.42 -26.15 3.69
C THR A 21 -8.34 -25.50 2.32
N ALA A 22 -9.48 -25.54 1.65
CA ALA A 22 -10.14 -24.39 1.03
C ALA A 22 -9.26 -23.40 0.24
N ARG A 23 -9.28 -23.59 -1.09
CA ARG A 23 -9.60 -22.58 -2.10
C ARG A 23 -9.47 -21.11 -1.64
N ASP A 24 -8.34 -20.49 -1.99
CA ASP A 24 -8.26 -19.04 -2.13
C ASP A 24 -9.05 -18.65 -3.39
N LYS A 25 -10.30 -18.24 -3.21
CA LYS A 25 -11.05 -17.57 -4.28
C LYS A 25 -10.63 -16.11 -4.22
N PRO A 26 -10.03 -15.52 -5.29
CA PRO A 26 -9.90 -14.07 -5.39
C PRO A 26 -11.30 -13.49 -5.63
N GLY A 27 -12.08 -13.39 -4.56
CA GLY A 27 -13.52 -13.18 -4.61
C GLY A 27 -13.88 -11.82 -4.05
N GLN A 28 -14.33 -10.91 -4.92
CA GLN A 28 -14.97 -9.61 -4.62
C GLN A 28 -14.13 -8.55 -3.92
N ASP A 29 -13.32 -8.90 -2.91
CA ASP A 29 -12.51 -7.94 -2.15
C ASP A 29 -11.36 -7.38 -3.00
N GLY A 30 -10.66 -8.24 -3.74
CA GLY A 30 -9.62 -7.80 -4.69
C GLY A 30 -10.18 -6.94 -5.84
N GLN A 31 -11.38 -7.24 -6.31
CA GLN A 31 -12.06 -6.45 -7.35
C GLN A 31 -12.44 -5.04 -6.83
N LYS A 32 -12.92 -4.95 -5.59
CA LYS A 32 -13.23 -3.66 -4.95
C LYS A 32 -11.98 -2.80 -4.75
N ILE A 33 -10.89 -3.40 -4.25
CA ILE A 33 -9.63 -2.69 -4.03
C ILE A 33 -9.08 -2.13 -5.35
N SER A 34 -9.06 -2.94 -6.43
CA SER A 34 -8.66 -2.45 -7.77
C SER A 34 -9.52 -1.28 -8.24
N SER A 35 -10.84 -1.38 -8.07
CA SER A 35 -11.77 -0.31 -8.47
C SER A 35 -11.56 0.97 -7.68
N GLU A 36 -11.21 0.88 -6.38
CA GLU A 36 -10.93 2.04 -5.54
C GLU A 36 -9.61 2.72 -5.94
N ILE A 37 -8.57 1.92 -6.23
CA ILE A 37 -7.28 2.42 -6.70
C ILE A 37 -7.44 3.12 -8.05
N GLU A 38 -8.17 2.53 -8.99
CA GLU A 38 -8.45 3.13 -10.29
C GLU A 38 -9.24 4.43 -10.16
N ALA A 39 -10.27 4.46 -9.30
CA ALA A 39 -11.04 5.68 -9.02
C ALA A 39 -10.17 6.76 -8.37
N PHE A 40 -9.26 6.38 -7.48
CA PHE A 40 -8.28 7.29 -6.87
C PHE A 40 -7.30 7.84 -7.91
N ALA A 41 -6.74 7.00 -8.77
CA ALA A 41 -5.80 7.41 -9.81
C ALA A 41 -6.48 8.32 -10.85
N ALA A 42 -7.75 8.08 -11.17
CA ALA A 42 -8.53 8.88 -12.11
C ALA A 42 -8.71 10.33 -11.65
N ARG A 43 -8.91 10.56 -10.35
CA ARG A 43 -9.12 11.90 -9.76
C ARG A 43 -7.84 12.69 -9.46
N LEU A 44 -6.66 12.10 -9.69
CA LEU A 44 -5.39 12.79 -9.46
C LEU A 44 -5.22 14.00 -10.38
N SER A 45 -4.80 15.12 -9.80
CA SER A 45 -4.44 16.33 -10.55
C SER A 45 -3.20 16.08 -11.43
N GLN A 46 -2.95 16.98 -12.38
CA GLN A 46 -1.75 16.88 -13.21
C GLN A 46 -0.48 16.97 -12.37
N GLU A 47 -0.46 17.83 -11.36
CA GLU A 47 0.66 17.98 -10.44
C GLU A 47 0.88 16.72 -9.60
N GLU A 48 -0.18 16.12 -9.05
CA GLU A 48 -0.09 14.87 -8.29
C GLU A 48 0.45 13.72 -9.16
N ARG A 49 -0.03 13.60 -10.41
CA ARG A 49 0.48 12.62 -11.38
C ARG A 49 1.95 12.86 -11.69
N MET A 50 2.35 14.12 -11.83
CA MET A 50 3.75 14.47 -12.08
C MET A 50 4.65 14.09 -10.91
N LEU A 51 4.22 14.33 -9.67
CA LEU A 51 4.97 13.93 -8.47
C LEU A 51 5.17 12.41 -8.42
N ILE A 52 4.14 11.62 -8.75
CA ILE A 52 4.24 10.14 -8.80
C ILE A 52 5.24 9.69 -9.87
N LEU A 53 5.24 10.32 -11.04
CA LEU A 53 6.19 10.00 -12.11
C LEU A 53 7.62 10.38 -11.72
N LEU A 54 7.82 11.58 -11.16
CA LEU A 54 9.13 12.01 -10.66
C LEU A 54 9.66 11.08 -9.58
N LYS A 55 8.78 10.55 -8.70
CA LYS A 55 9.16 9.57 -7.67
C LYS A 55 9.79 8.35 -8.32
N LYS A 56 9.13 7.79 -9.33
CA LYS A 56 9.59 6.59 -10.06
C LYS A 56 10.91 6.85 -10.78
N GLU A 57 11.01 7.97 -11.50
CA GLU A 57 12.14 8.24 -12.41
C GLU A 57 13.39 8.81 -11.73
N LEU A 58 13.24 9.63 -10.69
CA LEU A 58 14.36 10.39 -10.11
C LEU A 58 14.73 9.96 -8.68
N TYR A 59 13.84 9.26 -7.99
CA TYR A 59 14.00 8.94 -6.57
C TYR A 59 13.86 7.44 -6.29
N ASP A 60 14.00 6.59 -7.32
CA ASP A 60 13.90 5.12 -7.21
C ASP A 60 12.63 4.64 -6.48
N GLY A 61 11.51 5.35 -6.67
CA GLY A 61 10.25 5.03 -6.01
C GLY A 61 10.12 5.56 -4.57
N SER A 62 11.12 6.26 -4.04
CA SER A 62 11.15 6.72 -2.63
C SER A 62 10.52 8.10 -2.43
N TRP A 63 9.35 8.14 -1.78
CA TRP A 63 8.76 9.39 -1.30
C TRP A 63 9.65 10.10 -0.29
N GLN A 64 10.36 9.36 0.57
CA GLN A 64 11.21 9.95 1.60
C GLN A 64 12.39 10.71 1.00
N ALA A 65 13.02 10.17 -0.05
CA ALA A 65 14.10 10.84 -0.75
C ALA A 65 13.61 12.15 -1.40
N MET A 66 12.44 12.12 -2.05
CA MET A 66 11.83 13.30 -2.64
C MET A 66 11.48 14.38 -1.60
N LYS A 67 10.85 13.98 -0.48
CA LYS A 67 10.52 14.91 0.62
C LYS A 67 11.77 15.58 1.18
N THR A 68 12.83 14.82 1.38
CA THR A 68 14.11 15.33 1.88
C THR A 68 14.73 16.35 0.91
N ASP A 69 14.68 16.08 -0.40
CA ASP A 69 15.14 17.04 -1.41
C ASP A 69 14.31 18.33 -1.40
N LEU A 70 12.98 18.22 -1.33
CA LEU A 70 12.08 19.38 -1.24
C LEU A 70 12.33 20.21 0.03
N GLU A 71 12.60 19.57 1.16
CA GLU A 71 12.92 20.24 2.42
C GLU A 71 14.29 20.94 2.36
N ASN A 72 15.30 20.30 1.79
CA ASN A 72 16.60 20.92 1.52
C ASN A 72 16.46 22.14 0.59
N ARG A 73 15.60 22.03 -0.43
CA ARG A 73 15.20 23.14 -1.30
C ARG A 73 14.32 24.18 -0.62
N LEU A 74 13.84 23.97 0.59
CA LEU A 74 13.12 24.99 1.35
C LEU A 74 14.05 25.72 2.33
N THR A 75 15.12 25.06 2.78
CA THR A 75 16.09 25.63 3.73
C THR A 75 17.26 26.35 3.05
N GLY A 76 17.55 26.04 1.79
CA GLY A 76 18.81 26.41 1.13
C GLY A 76 19.10 27.87 0.70
N LYS A 77 18.19 28.87 0.76
CA LYS A 77 18.42 30.30 0.35
C LYS A 77 17.14 31.17 0.47
N PRO A 78 17.17 32.51 0.28
CA PRO A 78 15.93 33.31 0.23
C PRO A 78 15.16 33.01 -1.06
N TYR A 79 14.09 32.23 -0.95
CA TYR A 79 13.23 31.85 -2.08
C TYR A 79 12.29 32.98 -2.48
N ILE A 80 11.97 33.04 -3.77
CA ILE A 80 10.79 33.76 -4.24
C ILE A 80 9.58 33.12 -3.52
N PHE A 81 8.78 33.91 -2.81
CA PHE A 81 7.65 33.46 -1.97
C PHE A 81 6.75 32.40 -2.64
N LYS A 82 6.52 32.53 -3.96
CA LYS A 82 5.73 31.57 -4.75
C LYS A 82 6.34 30.16 -4.81
N LEU A 83 7.66 30.04 -4.86
CA LEU A 83 8.35 28.75 -4.92
C LEU A 83 8.26 28.03 -3.57
N ALA A 84 8.44 28.76 -2.46
CA ALA A 84 8.30 28.21 -1.12
C ALA A 84 6.88 27.68 -0.87
N ASN A 85 5.85 28.42 -1.31
CA ASN A 85 4.47 27.95 -1.22
C ASN A 85 4.23 26.70 -2.08
N ARG A 86 4.72 26.69 -3.33
CA ARG A 86 4.59 25.51 -4.20
C ARG A 86 5.27 24.27 -3.61
N ILE A 87 6.47 24.41 -3.04
CA ILE A 87 7.18 23.30 -2.40
C ILE A 87 6.36 22.75 -1.23
N ARG A 88 5.74 23.63 -0.42
CA ARG A 88 4.86 23.20 0.69
C ARG A 88 3.62 22.48 0.16
N ASP A 89 2.96 23.02 -0.86
CA ASP A 89 1.80 22.38 -1.49
C ASP A 89 2.16 21.00 -2.05
N ASP A 90 3.34 20.86 -2.67
CA ASP A 90 3.83 19.59 -3.18
C ASP A 90 4.15 18.61 -2.04
N MET A 91 4.67 19.07 -0.90
CA MET A 91 4.86 18.23 0.29
C MET A 91 3.54 17.69 0.85
N ASP A 92 2.49 18.52 0.91
CA ASP A 92 1.15 18.10 1.35
C ASP A 92 0.53 17.07 0.39
N ARG A 93 0.69 17.28 -0.92
CA ARG A 93 0.29 16.31 -1.95
C ARG A 93 1.01 14.99 -1.77
N ILE A 94 2.34 15.00 -1.63
CA ILE A 94 3.13 13.78 -1.42
C ILE A 94 2.68 13.06 -0.16
N ALA A 95 2.41 13.78 0.95
CA ALA A 95 1.95 13.15 2.18
C ALA A 95 0.63 12.39 1.98
N ARG A 96 -0.33 12.97 1.26
CA ARG A 96 -1.59 12.30 0.91
C ARG A 96 -1.40 11.09 0.00
N LEU A 97 -0.52 11.20 -1.01
CA LEU A 97 -0.23 10.11 -1.95
C LEU A 97 0.45 8.94 -1.26
N GLN A 98 1.46 9.22 -0.44
CA GLN A 98 2.15 8.20 0.36
C GLN A 98 1.19 7.49 1.32
N ALA A 99 0.33 8.23 2.02
CA ALA A 99 -0.65 7.62 2.93
C ALA A 99 -1.61 6.67 2.19
N PHE A 100 -1.95 6.97 0.94
CA PHE A 100 -2.77 6.08 0.11
C PHE A 100 -1.99 4.82 -0.31
N GLU A 101 -0.73 4.97 -0.74
CA GLU A 101 0.14 3.82 -1.05
C GLU A 101 0.31 2.89 0.17
N ASP A 102 0.59 3.46 1.34
CA ASP A 102 0.79 2.70 2.58
C ASP A 102 -0.49 1.98 3.02
N ALA A 103 -1.66 2.62 2.87
CA ALA A 103 -2.96 2.04 3.25
C ALA A 103 -3.38 0.86 2.36
N HIS A 104 -2.97 0.88 1.08
CA HIS A 104 -3.35 -0.14 0.10
C HIS A 104 -2.22 -1.13 -0.24
N GLY A 105 -0.99 -0.86 0.20
CA GLY A 105 0.19 -1.68 -0.12
C GLY A 105 0.53 -1.69 -1.61
N ILE A 106 0.40 -0.54 -2.28
CA ILE A 106 0.59 -0.40 -3.74
C ILE A 106 1.63 0.66 -4.09
N ASP A 107 2.08 0.66 -5.35
CA ASP A 107 2.75 1.81 -5.97
C ASP A 107 1.79 2.50 -6.95
N LEU A 108 1.45 3.77 -6.69
CA LEU A 108 0.58 4.55 -7.58
C LEU A 108 1.21 4.76 -8.98
N SER A 109 2.53 4.61 -9.10
CA SER A 109 3.24 4.76 -10.37
C SER A 109 2.86 3.69 -11.41
N ASP A 110 2.22 2.61 -10.99
CA ASP A 110 1.70 1.55 -11.88
C ASP A 110 0.30 1.88 -12.43
N PHE A 111 -0.40 2.84 -11.82
CA PHE A 111 -1.77 3.22 -12.16
C PHE A 111 -1.87 4.60 -12.83
N VAL A 112 -0.76 5.34 -12.90
CA VAL A 112 -0.68 6.66 -13.51
C VAL A 112 -0.02 6.59 -14.87
N LYS A 113 -0.67 7.17 -15.88
CA LYS A 113 -0.08 7.39 -17.21
C LYS A 113 0.61 8.75 -17.26
N PRO A 114 1.71 8.90 -18.02
CA PRO A 114 2.32 10.19 -18.28
C PRO A 114 1.30 11.15 -18.92
N PRO A 115 1.37 12.45 -18.59
CA PRO A 115 0.49 13.44 -19.20
C PRO A 115 0.69 13.42 -20.72
N GLN A 116 -0.42 13.32 -21.46
CA GLN A 116 -0.41 13.44 -22.92
C GLN A 116 -0.16 14.91 -23.30
N PRO A 117 0.62 15.16 -24.37
CA PRO A 117 1.00 16.52 -24.80
C PRO A 117 -0.19 17.36 -25.29
#